data_AF-A0A455SLJ4-F1
#
_entry.id   AF-A0A455SLJ4-F1
#
_cell.length_a   1.000
_cell.length_b   1.000
_cell.length_c   1.000
_cell.angle_alpha   90.00
_cell.angle_beta   90.00
_cell.angle_gamma   90.00
#
_symmetry.space_group_name_H-M   'P 1'
#
loop_
_entity.id
_entity.type
_entity.pdbx_description
1 polymer ?
#
loop_
_entity_poly.entity_id
_entity_poly.type
_entity_poly.pdbx_seq_one_letter_code
_entity_poly.pdbx_strand_id
1 'polypeptide(L)' 'MAIARALMHRPKLLLADEPTGNLDPRTGQEVLTMLREIQREEQNTMILVTHDPNIAASSDRCLSMEQLNKRA' A
#
# COMPACT_ATOMS: atom_id res chain seq x y z
N MET A 1 4.60 -12.68 6.59
CA MET A 1 6.03 -12.50 6.97
C MET A 1 6.67 -11.26 6.37
N ALA A 2 6.45 -10.90 5.09
CA ALA A 2 7.07 -9.72 4.47
C ALA A 2 6.70 -8.38 5.12
N ILE A 3 5.42 -8.17 5.44
CA ILE A 3 4.92 -6.92 6.05
C ILE A 3 5.59 -6.63 7.40
N ALA A 4 5.61 -7.61 8.31
CA ALA A 4 6.24 -7.45 9.62
C ALA A 4 7.73 -7.05 9.49
N ARG A 5 8.47 -7.71 8.58
CA ARG A 5 9.88 -7.37 8.31
C ARG A 5 10.06 -5.95 7.79
N ALA A 6 9.17 -5.50 6.91
CA ALA A 6 9.21 -4.13 6.37
C ALA A 6 8.96 -3.08 7.46
N LEU A 7 8.16 -3.40 8.47
CA LEU A 7 7.78 -2.47 9.54
C LEU A 7 8.75 -2.44 10.73
N MET A 8 9.62 -3.46 10.91
CA MET A 8 10.48 -3.58 12.10
C MET A 8 11.32 -2.34 12.43
N HIS A 9 11.75 -1.58 11.42
CA HIS A 9 12.63 -0.41 11.59
C HIS A 9 11.88 0.93 11.53
N ARG A 10 10.55 0.93 11.62
CA ARG A 10 9.72 2.15 11.50
C ARG A 10 10.15 3.03 10.32
N PRO A 11 10.08 2.49 9.08
CA PRO A 11 10.62 3.19 7.92
C PRO A 11 9.84 4.49 7.67
N LYS A 12 10.53 5.54 7.20
CA LYS A 12 9.89 6.77 6.72
C LYS A 12 9.12 6.57 5.41
N LEU A 13 9.49 5.54 4.65
CA LEU A 13 8.88 5.19 3.37
C LEU A 13 8.63 3.67 3.31
N LEU A 14 7.37 3.28 3.11
CA LEU A 14 6.94 1.92 2.87
C LEU A 14 6.58 1.74 1.40
N LEU A 15 7.27 0.82 0.72
CA LEU A 15 6.93 0.39 -0.64
C LEU A 15 6.20 -0.96 -0.55
N ALA A 16 4.95 -0.98 -0.97
CA ALA A 16 4.10 -2.17 -0.91
C ALA A 16 3.69 -2.58 -2.32
N ASP A 17 4.30 -3.64 -2.83
CA ASP A 17 3.97 -4.22 -4.14
C ASP A 17 3.00 -5.39 -3.96
N GLU A 18 1.75 -5.20 -4.38
CA GLU A 18 0.63 -6.12 -4.19
C GLU A 18 0.57 -6.81 -2.80
N PRO A 19 0.50 -6.04 -1.70
CA PRO A 19 0.65 -6.59 -0.34
C PRO A 19 -0.45 -7.56 0.09
N THR A 20 -1.56 -7.61 -0.65
CA THR A 20 -2.74 -8.44 -0.37
C THR A 20 -3.05 -9.48 -1.44
N GLY A 21 -2.27 -9.59 -2.52
CA GLY A 21 -2.62 -10.40 -3.69
C GLY A 21 -2.78 -11.91 -3.42
N ASN A 22 -2.15 -12.42 -2.36
CA ASN A 22 -2.24 -13.83 -1.94
C ASN A 22 -3.21 -14.07 -0.76
N LEU A 23 -4.02 -13.08 -0.40
CA LEU A 23 -4.97 -13.15 0.71
C LEU A 23 -6.40 -13.24 0.16
N ASP A 24 -7.30 -13.84 0.94
CA ASP A 24 -8.72 -13.68 0.65
C ASP A 24 -9.15 -12.20 0.84
N PRO A 25 -10.26 -11.77 0.20
CA PRO A 25 -10.66 -10.37 0.21
C PRO A 25 -10.83 -9.77 1.61
N ARG A 26 -11.32 -10.55 2.57
CA ARG A 26 -11.55 -10.07 3.94
C ARG A 26 -10.22 -9.85 4.65
N THR A 27 -9.35 -10.85 4.66
CA THR A 27 -8.03 -10.73 5.29
C THR A 27 -7.16 -9.68 4.59
N GLY A 28 -7.28 -9.52 3.27
CA GLY A 28 -6.64 -8.42 2.54
C GLY A 28 -7.06 -7.05 3.06
N GLN A 29 -8.37 -6.84 3.26
CA GLN A 29 -8.88 -5.57 3.79
C GLN A 29 -8.43 -5.30 5.24
N GLU A 30 -8.40 -6.32 6.08
CA GLU A 30 -7.90 -6.21 7.46
C GLU A 30 -6.41 -5.81 7.47
N VAL A 31 -5.59 -6.42 6.62
CA VAL A 31 -4.17 -6.07 6.47
C VAL A 31 -3.96 -4.64 5.97
N LEU A 32 -4.72 -4.19 4.96
CA LEU A 32 -4.64 -2.82 4.47
C LEU A 32 -5.05 -1.80 5.52
N THR A 33 -6.06 -2.13 6.32
CA THR A 33 -6.53 -1.27 7.42
C THR A 33 -5.42 -1.09 8.45
N MET A 34 -4.80 -2.19 8.87
CA MET A 34 -3.64 -2.17 9.77
C MET A 34 -2.46 -1.36 9.20
N LEU A 35 -2.13 -1.54 7.91
CA LEU A 35 -1.06 -0.78 7.26
C LEU A 35 -1.33 0.73 7.25
N ARG A 36 -2.59 1.15 7.01
CA ARG A 36 -2.98 2.56 7.05
C ARG A 36 -2.94 3.14 8.48
N GLU A 37 -3.32 2.36 9.48
CA GLU A 37 -3.21 2.77 10.89
C GLU A 37 -1.75 3.03 11.26
N ILE A 38 -0.86 2.09 10.94
CA ILE A 38 0.58 2.23 11.20
C ILE A 38 1.17 3.42 10.44
N GLN A 39 0.75 3.64 9.19
CA GLN A 39 1.17 4.79 8.39
C GLN A 39 0.81 6.12 9.07
N ARG A 40 -0.38 6.22 9.66
CA ARG A 40 -0.84 7.39 10.41
C ARG A 40 -0.12 7.53 11.75
N GLU A 41 0.09 6.46 12.49
CA GLU A 41 0.74 6.51 13.81
C GLU A 41 2.23 6.85 13.69
N GLU A 42 2.94 6.21 12.77
CA GLU A 42 4.38 6.39 12.57
C GLU A 42 4.72 7.56 11.63
N GLN A 43 3.70 8.27 11.12
CA GLN A 43 3.83 9.41 10.20
C GLN A 43 4.74 9.10 8.99
N ASN A 44 4.61 7.89 8.44
CA ASN A 44 5.39 7.47 7.28
C ASN A 44 4.64 7.72 5.96
N THR A 45 5.39 7.67 4.86
CA THR A 45 4.82 7.68 3.51
C THR A 45 4.67 6.26 3.01
N MET A 46 3.53 5.91 2.42
CA MET A 46 3.30 4.62 1.79
C MET A 46 3.07 4.79 0.29
N ILE A 47 3.79 4.02 -0.53
CA ILE A 47 3.52 3.86 -1.96
C ILE A 47 3.04 2.42 -2.16
N LEU A 48 1.83 2.29 -2.69
CA LEU A 48 1.13 1.04 -2.89
C LEU A 48 0.95 0.77 -4.38
N VAL A 49 1.38 -0.39 -4.84
CA VAL A 49 1.08 -0.92 -6.18
C VAL A 49 0.01 -1.99 -6.04
N THR A 50 -1.05 -1.88 -6.82
CA THR A 50 -2.18 -2.81 -6.80
C THR A 50 -2.92 -2.78 -8.14
N HIS A 51 -3.49 -3.92 -8.52
CA HIS A 51 -4.46 -4.00 -9.62
C HIS A 51 -5.91 -3.79 -9.16
N ASP A 52 -6.18 -3.68 -7.85
CA ASP A 52 -7.53 -3.47 -7.32
C ASP A 52 -7.89 -1.97 -7.34
N PRO A 53 -8.90 -1.55 -8.13
CA PRO A 53 -9.29 -0.15 -8.22
C PRO A 53 -9.88 0.40 -6.92
N ASN A 54 -10.51 -0.43 -6.07
CA ASN A 54 -11.06 0.01 -4.79
C ASN A 54 -9.94 0.36 -3.81
N ILE A 55 -8.88 -0.47 -3.79
CA ILE A 55 -7.69 -0.20 -2.99
C ILE A 55 -7.00 1.08 -3.52
N ALA A 56 -6.81 1.20 -4.83
CA ALA A 56 -6.21 2.39 -5.43
C ALA A 56 -7.00 3.68 -5.10
N ALA A 57 -8.33 3.64 -5.23
CA ALA A 57 -9.22 4.78 -4.96
C ALA A 57 -9.24 5.22 -3.48
N SER A 58 -8.85 4.34 -2.56
CA SER A 58 -8.76 4.66 -1.13
C SER A 58 -7.49 5.45 -0.74
N SER A 59 -6.58 5.67 -1.67
CA SER A 59 -5.30 6.35 -1.44
C SER A 59 -5.45 7.86 -1.56
N ASP A 60 -4.64 8.64 -0.83
CA ASP A 60 -4.65 10.11 -0.92
C ASP A 60 -4.39 10.61 -2.34
N ARG A 61 -3.59 9.85 -3.11
CA ARG A 61 -3.28 10.09 -4.51
C ARG A 61 -3.21 8.76 -5.24
N CYS A 62 -3.71 8.75 -6.48
CA CYS A 62 -3.66 7.60 -7.38
C CYS A 62 -3.02 8.01 -8.70
N LEU A 63 -2.14 7.16 -9.24
CA LEU A 63 -1.47 7.35 -10.52
C LEU A 63 -1.63 6.06 -11.34
N SER A 64 -2.12 6.18 -12.57
CA SER A 64 -2.09 5.07 -13.53
C SER A 64 -0.75 5.03 -14.25
N MET A 65 -0.20 3.83 -14.47
CA MET A 65 1.01 3.63 -15.26
C MET A 65 0.87 4.16 -16.69
N GLU A 66 -0.34 4.12 -17.26
CA GLU A 66 -0.60 4.71 -18.58
C GLU A 66 -0.42 6.24 -18.56
N GLN A 67 -0.79 6.91 -17.46
CA GLN A 67 -0.61 8.35 -17.29
C GLN A 67 0.85 8.72 -17.08
N LEU A 68 1.63 7.86 -16.43
CA LEU A 68 3.07 8.06 -16.22
C LEU A 68 3.85 7.96 -17.53
N ASN A 69 3.54 6.98 -18.38
CA ASN A 69 4.20 6.81 -19.67
C ASN A 69 3.94 7.97 -20.65
N LYS A 70 2.83 8.70 -20.50
CA LYS A 70 2.53 9.89 -21.33
C LYS A 70 3.25 11.17 -20.89
N ARG A 71 3.94 11.14 -19.73
CA ARG A 71 4.68 12.28 -19.15
C ARG A 71 6.20 12.17 -19.30
N ALA A 72 6.70 11.04 -19.79
CA ALA A 72 8.11 10.79 -20.12
C ALA A 72 8.36 11.12 -21.60
#